data_AF-A0A9W3DF35-F1
#
_entry.id   AF-A0A9W3DF35-F1
#
_cell.length_a   1.000
_cell.length_b   1.000
_cell.length_c   1.000
_cell.angle_alpha   90.00
_cell.angle_beta   90.00
_cell.angle_gamma   90.00
#
_symmetry.space_group_name_H-M   'P 1'
#
loop_
_entity.id
_entity.type
_entity.pdbx_description
1 polymer ?
#
loop_
_entity_poly.entity_id
_entity_poly.type
_entity_poly.pdbx_seq_one_letter_code
_entity_poly.pdbx_strand_id
1 'polypeptide(L)'
;MAAVNVRPLKIARYHGAFEGASKSMINKKRDLKSRNLEDDEYVRQYIQFHYQFQKSEGFAVDWDGFDYAFQIRSLDNPPRGFCTTGSPAEIVREVTLLAIKKQNEAKGTKLVLDEHIQANFQFCNGLMCWLSFWAVDMNSSSTPESKIYQAKLWKRGKEHELLLFRLKPTDQEIASVQVEPPSPLQCEDSEEEAIVFARAGPEDDPGVPFVFRRTGADPGVPFFSYPIGGGVPTVLY
;
A
#
# COMPACT_ATOMS: atom_id res chain seq x y z
N MET A 1 12.24 37.08 45.00
CA MET A 1 12.06 36.67 43.60
C MET A 1 11.94 35.15 43.58
N ALA A 2 10.72 34.62 43.44
CA ALA A 2 10.46 33.19 43.54
C ALA A 2 10.52 32.56 42.13
N ALA A 3 11.33 31.50 41.99
CA ALA A 3 11.49 30.74 40.77
C ALA A 3 10.19 29.96 40.46
N VAL A 4 9.54 30.31 39.34
CA VAL A 4 8.38 29.57 38.83
C VAL A 4 8.90 28.27 38.23
N ASN A 5 8.77 27.21 39.00
CA ASN A 5 9.09 25.84 38.61
C ASN A 5 8.00 25.34 37.65
N VAL A 6 8.15 25.62 36.35
CA VAL A 6 7.23 25.15 35.30
C VAL A 6 7.48 23.65 35.10
N ARG A 7 6.76 22.82 35.86
CA ARG A 7 6.69 21.39 35.61
C ARG A 7 6.12 21.18 34.20
N PRO A 8 6.68 20.28 33.37
CA PRO A 8 6.04 19.90 32.12
C PRO A 8 4.64 19.39 32.44
N LEU A 9 3.62 19.98 31.82
CA LEU A 9 2.26 19.47 31.87
C LEU A 9 2.33 18.00 31.48
N LYS A 10 1.99 17.12 32.44
CA LYS A 10 1.77 15.69 32.18
C LYS A 10 0.67 15.62 31.13
N ILE A 11 1.07 15.46 29.87
CA ILE A 11 0.16 15.07 28.80
C ILE A 11 -0.50 13.79 29.31
N ALA A 12 -1.82 13.82 29.43
CA ALA A 12 -2.60 12.67 29.83
C ALA A 12 -2.18 11.50 28.94
N ARG A 13 -1.67 10.41 29.56
CA ARG A 13 -1.65 9.12 28.89
C ARG A 13 -3.09 8.83 28.53
N TYR A 14 -3.44 9.05 27.27
CA TYR A 14 -4.72 8.64 26.74
C TYR A 14 -4.70 7.11 26.76
N HIS A 15 -5.21 6.54 27.85
CA HIS A 15 -5.80 5.21 27.87
C HIS A 15 -7.18 5.33 27.24
N GLY A 16 -7.22 5.74 25.97
CA GLY A 16 -8.34 5.51 25.09
C GLY A 16 -7.99 4.25 24.32
N ALA A 17 -8.83 3.24 24.46
CA ALA A 17 -8.62 1.94 23.87
C ALA A 17 -8.38 2.02 22.35
N PHE A 18 -7.81 0.94 21.84
CA PHE A 18 -7.75 0.51 20.45
C PHE A 18 -9.18 0.37 19.87
N GLU A 19 -9.97 1.45 19.87
CA GLU A 19 -11.42 1.49 19.67
C GLU A 19 -11.84 2.44 18.54
N GLY A 20 -10.94 2.68 17.58
CA GLY A 20 -11.26 3.32 16.30
C GLY A 20 -11.71 2.35 15.18
N ALA A 21 -11.47 1.03 15.34
CA ALA A 21 -11.78 0.03 14.31
C ALA A 21 -12.88 -0.99 14.72
N SER A 22 -13.66 -0.70 15.75
CA SER A 22 -14.68 -1.62 16.28
C SER A 22 -16.13 -1.23 15.94
N LYS A 23 -16.39 -0.84 14.69
CA LYS A 23 -17.76 -0.84 14.10
C LYS A 23 -17.77 -1.21 12.62
N SER A 24 -17.17 -2.33 12.26
CA SER A 24 -17.55 -3.05 11.04
C SER A 24 -17.16 -4.51 11.18
N MET A 25 -18.16 -5.31 11.54
CA MET A 25 -18.28 -6.75 11.34
C MET A 25 -17.20 -7.68 11.92
N ILE A 26 -17.69 -8.71 12.59
CA ILE A 26 -17.02 -9.98 12.78
C ILE A 26 -16.53 -10.45 11.40
N ASN A 27 -15.29 -10.14 11.05
CA ASN A 27 -14.67 -10.59 9.81
C ASN A 27 -14.45 -12.11 9.93
N LYS A 28 -15.46 -12.89 9.49
CA LYS A 28 -15.19 -14.23 8.96
C LYS A 28 -14.05 -14.03 7.97
N LYS A 29 -12.88 -14.64 8.25
CA LYS A 29 -11.76 -14.63 7.31
C LYS A 29 -12.32 -15.09 5.96
N ARG A 30 -12.47 -14.15 5.02
CA ARG A 30 -12.99 -14.42 3.68
C ARG A 30 -11.97 -15.34 3.02
N ASP A 31 -12.41 -16.51 2.59
CA ASP A 31 -11.57 -17.43 1.83
C ASP A 31 -11.43 -16.84 0.43
N LEU A 32 -10.34 -16.10 0.20
CA LEU A 32 -10.04 -15.49 -1.09
C LEU A 32 -9.74 -16.58 -2.12
N LYS A 33 -10.26 -16.41 -3.32
CA LYS A 33 -9.97 -17.26 -4.49
C LYS A 33 -8.51 -17.08 -4.93
N SER A 34 -7.91 -18.12 -5.49
CA SER A 34 -6.58 -18.07 -6.08
C SER A 34 -6.58 -17.39 -7.44
N ARG A 35 -5.39 -16.98 -7.92
CA ARG A 35 -5.17 -16.48 -9.29
C ARG A 35 -5.81 -17.45 -10.30
N ASN A 36 -6.69 -16.92 -11.15
CA ASN A 36 -7.31 -17.65 -12.25
C ASN A 36 -7.45 -16.71 -13.47
N LEU A 37 -6.61 -16.89 -14.48
CA LEU A 37 -6.58 -16.00 -15.65
C LEU A 37 -7.75 -16.24 -16.62
N GLU A 38 -8.40 -17.40 -16.54
CA GLU A 38 -9.57 -17.73 -17.35
C GLU A 38 -10.84 -17.05 -16.83
N ASP A 39 -10.82 -16.65 -15.55
CA ASP A 39 -11.94 -16.01 -14.89
C ASP A 39 -11.94 -14.49 -15.14
N ASP A 40 -12.87 -14.02 -15.96
CA ASP A 40 -13.00 -12.59 -16.29
C ASP A 40 -13.18 -11.72 -15.04
N GLU A 41 -13.75 -12.25 -13.95
CA GLU A 41 -13.89 -11.52 -12.69
C GLU A 41 -12.54 -11.38 -11.97
N TYR A 42 -11.66 -12.39 -12.03
CA TYR A 42 -10.28 -12.25 -11.56
C TYR A 42 -9.56 -11.15 -12.34
N VAL A 43 -9.68 -11.18 -13.67
CA VAL A 43 -9.02 -10.22 -14.55
C VAL A 43 -9.51 -8.80 -14.26
N ARG A 44 -10.83 -8.60 -14.12
CA ARG A 44 -11.44 -7.32 -13.73
C ARG A 44 -10.90 -6.82 -12.38
N GLN A 45 -10.89 -7.70 -11.37
CA GLN A 45 -10.39 -7.36 -10.03
C GLN A 45 -8.89 -7.07 -10.01
N TYR A 46 -8.09 -7.79 -10.81
CA TYR A 46 -6.66 -7.54 -10.96
C TYR A 46 -6.37 -6.14 -11.50
N ILE A 47 -7.12 -5.71 -12.53
CA ILE A 47 -6.97 -4.37 -13.10
C ILE A 47 -7.35 -3.30 -12.07
N GLN A 48 -8.47 -3.51 -11.37
CA GLN A 48 -8.90 -2.61 -10.31
C GLN A 48 -7.86 -2.51 -9.18
N PHE A 49 -7.30 -3.64 -8.77
CA PHE A 49 -6.20 -3.70 -7.80
C PHE A 49 -4.97 -2.93 -8.30
N HIS A 50 -4.52 -3.17 -9.54
CA HIS A 50 -3.38 -2.47 -10.13
C HIS A 50 -3.58 -0.96 -10.12
N TYR A 51 -4.79 -0.50 -10.49
CA TYR A 51 -5.09 0.93 -10.48
C TYR A 51 -5.04 1.53 -9.07
N GLN A 52 -5.69 0.90 -8.09
CA GLN A 52 -5.64 1.37 -6.69
C GLN A 52 -4.21 1.36 -6.15
N PHE A 53 -3.45 0.30 -6.46
CA PHE A 53 -2.08 0.14 -6.00
C PHE A 53 -1.16 1.20 -6.59
N GLN A 54 -1.15 1.38 -7.92
CA GLN A 54 -0.29 2.37 -8.58
C GLN A 54 -0.66 3.78 -8.17
N LYS A 55 -1.96 4.10 -8.14
CA LYS A 55 -2.44 5.44 -7.78
C LYS A 55 -2.09 5.84 -6.35
N SER A 56 -2.13 4.89 -5.42
CA SER A 56 -1.77 5.11 -4.02
C SER A 56 -0.31 4.78 -3.70
N GLU A 57 0.49 4.37 -4.68
CA GLU A 57 1.83 3.78 -4.49
C GLU A 57 1.86 2.60 -3.49
N GLY A 58 0.74 1.92 -3.31
CA GLY A 58 0.58 0.76 -2.43
C GLY A 58 0.14 1.07 -1.00
N PHE A 59 -0.12 2.34 -0.68
CA PHE A 59 -0.51 2.74 0.67
C PHE A 59 -2.00 2.57 0.97
N ALA A 60 -2.87 2.66 -0.05
CA ALA A 60 -4.31 2.62 0.10
C ALA A 60 -4.92 1.66 -0.92
N VAL A 61 -5.39 0.52 -0.41
CA VAL A 61 -6.08 -0.51 -1.19
C VAL A 61 -7.33 -0.92 -0.43
N ASP A 62 -8.48 -0.87 -1.10
CA ASP A 62 -9.76 -1.31 -0.55
C ASP A 62 -9.88 -2.83 -0.65
N TRP A 63 -9.35 -3.52 0.35
CA TRP A 63 -9.35 -4.99 0.42
C TRP A 63 -10.76 -5.59 0.57
N ASP A 64 -11.77 -4.80 0.89
CA ASP A 64 -13.15 -5.28 0.98
C ASP A 64 -13.78 -5.50 -0.39
N GLY A 65 -13.33 -4.76 -1.40
CA GLY A 65 -13.77 -4.90 -2.79
C GLY A 65 -13.18 -6.08 -3.58
N PHE A 66 -12.34 -6.92 -2.97
CA PHE A 66 -11.67 -8.02 -3.67
C PHE A 66 -12.03 -9.40 -3.10
N ASP A 67 -12.29 -10.35 -4.00
CA ASP A 67 -12.56 -11.76 -3.72
C ASP A 67 -11.36 -12.66 -4.04
N TYR A 68 -10.36 -12.15 -4.76
CA TYR A 68 -9.15 -12.88 -5.14
C TYR A 68 -7.93 -12.42 -4.33
N ALA A 69 -7.00 -13.34 -4.10
CA ALA A 69 -5.74 -13.04 -3.44
C ALA A 69 -4.70 -12.50 -4.44
N PHE A 70 -4.12 -11.35 -4.11
CA PHE A 70 -3.00 -10.76 -4.87
C PHE A 70 -1.65 -10.98 -4.15
N GLN A 71 -0.57 -10.64 -4.84
CA GLN A 71 0.80 -10.75 -4.31
C GLN A 71 1.02 -9.79 -3.14
N ILE A 72 0.39 -8.63 -3.20
CA ILE A 72 0.33 -7.64 -2.12
C ILE A 72 -0.93 -7.91 -1.32
N ARG A 73 -0.85 -7.78 0.00
CA ARG A 73 -1.94 -8.11 0.92
C ARG A 73 -2.02 -7.12 2.05
N SER A 74 -3.18 -7.05 2.70
CA SER A 74 -3.33 -6.34 3.97
C SER A 74 -2.47 -7.01 5.05
N LEU A 75 -1.64 -6.22 5.73
CA LEU A 75 -0.93 -6.63 6.94
C LEU A 75 -1.85 -6.52 8.17
N ASP A 76 -2.92 -5.74 8.08
CA ASP A 76 -3.96 -5.64 9.11
C ASP A 76 -4.76 -6.94 9.23
N ASN A 77 -4.93 -7.65 8.10
CA ASN A 77 -5.57 -8.95 8.02
C ASN A 77 -4.72 -9.94 7.21
N PRO A 78 -3.58 -10.41 7.75
CA PRO A 78 -2.65 -11.25 7.03
C PRO A 78 -3.16 -12.69 6.91
N PRO A 79 -2.65 -13.47 5.94
CA PRO A 79 -3.04 -14.87 5.75
C PRO A 79 -2.73 -15.72 6.98
N ARG A 80 -3.44 -16.86 7.11
CA ARG A 80 -3.21 -17.82 8.19
C ARG A 80 -1.74 -18.25 8.22
N GLY A 81 -1.18 -18.31 9.44
CA GLY A 81 0.22 -18.70 9.66
C GLY A 81 1.25 -17.59 9.41
N PHE A 82 0.84 -16.38 9.00
CA PHE A 82 1.76 -15.26 8.83
C PHE A 82 2.38 -14.82 10.17
N CYS A 83 1.55 -14.62 11.20
CA CYS A 83 2.03 -14.26 12.52
C CYS A 83 2.21 -15.54 13.37
N THR A 84 3.45 -15.91 13.65
CA THR A 84 3.77 -17.06 14.53
C THR A 84 4.07 -16.64 15.97
N THR A 85 4.47 -15.39 16.19
CA THR A 85 4.97 -14.89 17.49
C THR A 85 4.20 -13.70 18.07
N GLY A 86 3.17 -13.20 17.38
CA GLY A 86 2.38 -12.04 17.81
C GLY A 86 1.10 -11.88 17.01
N SER A 87 0.28 -10.90 17.38
CA SER A 87 -0.91 -10.50 16.62
C SER A 87 -0.53 -9.63 15.40
N PRO A 88 -1.36 -9.58 14.35
CA PRO A 88 -1.13 -8.66 13.22
C PRO A 88 -0.95 -7.20 13.66
N ALA A 89 -1.77 -6.74 14.61
CA ALA A 89 -1.72 -5.38 15.14
C ALA A 89 -0.37 -5.06 15.84
N GLU A 90 0.20 -6.01 16.57
CA GLU A 90 1.52 -5.86 17.18
C GLU A 90 2.60 -5.73 16.12
N ILE A 91 2.58 -6.58 15.08
CA ILE A 91 3.54 -6.52 13.97
C ILE A 91 3.44 -5.17 13.26
N VAL A 92 2.23 -4.73 12.91
CA VAL A 92 1.99 -3.43 12.28
C VAL A 92 2.57 -2.31 13.14
N ARG A 93 2.27 -2.30 14.44
CA ARG A 93 2.77 -1.29 15.38
C ARG A 93 4.29 -1.30 15.48
N GLU A 94 4.91 -2.47 15.57
CA GLU A 94 6.37 -2.61 15.64
C GLU A 94 7.06 -2.06 14.38
N VAL A 95 6.56 -2.43 13.21
CA VAL A 95 7.11 -2.00 11.92
C VAL A 95 6.94 -0.48 11.73
N THR A 96 5.79 0.07 12.13
CA THR A 96 5.55 1.53 12.12
C THR A 96 6.48 2.28 13.06
N LEU A 97 6.65 1.82 14.30
CA LEU A 97 7.56 2.46 15.25
C LEU A 97 9.02 2.37 14.78
N LEU A 98 9.41 1.28 14.12
CA LEU A 98 10.73 1.15 13.51
C LEU A 98 10.95 2.17 12.39
N ALA A 99 9.97 2.36 11.51
CA ALA A 99 10.03 3.36 10.44
C ALA A 99 10.14 4.79 11.01
N ILE A 100 9.34 5.13 12.03
CA ILE A 100 9.41 6.43 12.72
C ILE A 100 10.77 6.63 13.38
N LYS A 101 11.29 5.62 14.09
CA LYS A 101 12.60 5.67 14.74
C LYS A 101 13.70 5.98 13.71
N LYS A 102 13.69 5.28 12.57
CA LYS A 102 14.66 5.51 11.49
C LYS A 102 14.58 6.92 10.92
N GLN A 103 13.37 7.44 10.71
CA GLN A 103 13.18 8.81 10.25
C GLN A 103 13.70 9.83 11.27
N ASN A 104 13.38 9.66 12.55
CA ASN A 104 13.85 10.54 13.61
C ASN A 104 15.38 10.53 13.73
N GLU A 105 16.02 9.35 13.62
CA GLU A 105 17.48 9.22 13.60
C GLU A 105 18.10 9.91 12.37
N ALA A 106 17.51 9.74 11.18
CA ALA A 106 18.07 10.25 9.92
C ALA A 106 17.87 11.75 9.73
N LYS A 107 16.72 12.31 10.15
CA LYS A 107 16.35 13.71 9.91
C LYS A 107 16.33 14.58 11.17
N GLY A 108 16.60 14.01 12.34
CA GLY A 108 16.54 14.73 13.63
C GLY A 108 15.10 15.14 14.02
N THR A 109 14.08 14.52 13.44
CA THR A 109 12.67 14.79 13.78
C THR A 109 12.30 14.15 15.13
N LYS A 110 11.16 14.55 15.70
CA LYS A 110 10.60 13.93 16.91
C LYS A 110 9.17 13.48 16.69
N LEU A 111 9.00 12.68 15.65
CA LEU A 111 7.71 12.08 15.32
C LEU A 111 7.35 11.02 16.38
N VAL A 112 6.12 11.08 16.86
CA VAL A 112 5.52 10.11 17.78
C VAL A 112 4.28 9.55 17.12
N LEU A 113 4.16 8.22 17.10
CA LEU A 113 2.98 7.53 16.58
C LEU A 113 1.75 7.92 17.40
N ASP A 114 0.68 8.30 16.70
CA ASP A 114 -0.63 8.60 17.28
C ASP A 114 -1.58 7.42 17.04
N GLU A 115 -1.94 7.17 15.77
CA GLU A 115 -2.88 6.12 15.38
C GLU A 115 -2.46 5.41 14.09
N HIS A 116 -2.79 4.13 13.97
CA HIS A 116 -2.60 3.34 12.76
C HIS A 116 -3.80 3.51 11.80
N ILE A 117 -3.54 3.61 10.49
CA ILE A 117 -4.62 3.70 9.48
C ILE A 117 -4.70 2.40 8.68
N GLN A 118 -3.63 2.06 7.96
CA GLN A 118 -3.60 0.90 7.08
C GLN A 118 -2.17 0.43 6.88
N ALA A 119 -1.98 -0.88 6.83
CA ALA A 119 -0.71 -1.49 6.47
C ALA A 119 -0.91 -2.56 5.39
N ASN A 120 -0.09 -2.48 4.35
CA ASN A 120 -0.04 -3.47 3.28
C ASN A 120 1.37 -4.08 3.24
N PHE A 121 1.48 -5.31 2.77
CA PHE A 121 2.77 -5.99 2.67
C PHE A 121 2.91 -6.83 1.41
N GLN A 122 4.16 -7.11 1.06
CA GLN A 122 4.57 -8.03 0.00
C GLN A 122 5.85 -8.76 0.42
N PHE A 123 5.99 -10.02 0.02
CA PHE A 123 7.26 -10.73 0.15
C PHE A 123 8.17 -10.43 -1.06
N CYS A 124 9.31 -9.78 -0.81
CA CYS A 124 10.32 -9.40 -1.81
C CYS A 124 11.73 -9.67 -1.24
N ASN A 125 12.13 -10.95 -1.17
CA ASN A 125 13.37 -11.38 -0.49
C ASN A 125 13.49 -10.81 0.94
N GLY A 126 12.37 -10.80 1.65
CA GLY A 126 12.15 -10.01 2.85
C GLY A 126 10.69 -9.55 2.88
N LEU A 127 10.31 -8.79 3.90
CA LEU A 127 8.99 -8.20 4.05
C LEU A 127 9.06 -6.73 3.64
N MET A 128 8.41 -6.37 2.53
CA MET A 128 8.15 -4.99 2.15
C MET A 128 6.82 -4.55 2.77
N CYS A 129 6.81 -3.45 3.50
CA CYS A 129 5.63 -2.89 4.15
C CYS A 129 5.35 -1.48 3.63
N TRP A 130 4.08 -1.18 3.35
CA TRP A 130 3.55 0.15 3.11
C TRP A 130 2.65 0.51 4.28
N LEU A 131 3.02 1.55 5.00
CA LEU A 131 2.40 1.93 6.26
C LEU A 131 1.80 3.31 6.13
N SER A 132 0.53 3.45 6.47
CA SER A 132 -0.18 4.72 6.62
C SER A 132 -0.58 4.88 8.09
N PHE A 133 -0.18 5.99 8.70
CA PHE A 133 -0.42 6.23 10.13
C PHE A 133 -0.46 7.72 10.45
N TRP A 134 -1.16 8.07 11.51
CA TRP A 134 -1.11 9.38 12.14
C TRP A 134 0.12 9.51 13.03
N ALA A 135 0.83 10.63 12.93
CA ALA A 135 1.91 10.96 13.84
C ALA A 135 1.98 12.46 14.12
N VAL A 136 2.49 12.78 15.30
CA VAL A 136 2.67 14.14 15.79
C VAL A 136 4.16 14.47 15.80
N ASP A 137 4.55 15.60 15.22
CA ASP A 137 5.93 16.10 15.35
C ASP A 137 6.10 16.97 16.59
N MET A 138 6.74 16.40 17.61
CA MET A 138 7.00 17.05 18.89
C MET A 138 8.13 18.10 18.83
N ASN A 139 8.81 18.23 17.69
CA ASN A 139 9.85 19.25 17.51
C ASN A 139 9.28 20.60 17.01
N SER A 140 8.01 20.63 16.62
CA SER A 140 7.36 21.83 16.09
C SER A 140 7.23 22.91 17.16
N SER A 141 7.61 24.14 16.84
CA SER A 141 7.46 25.32 17.73
C SER A 141 5.99 25.77 17.92
N SER A 142 5.06 25.15 17.20
CA SER A 142 3.61 25.37 17.28
C SER A 142 2.93 24.27 18.10
N THR A 143 1.62 24.42 18.35
CA THR A 143 0.78 23.36 18.92
C THR A 143 0.96 22.06 18.12
N PRO A 144 1.30 20.94 18.76
CA PRO A 144 1.51 19.67 18.07
C PRO A 144 0.22 19.23 17.38
N GLU A 145 0.29 19.07 16.07
CA GLU A 145 -0.83 18.63 15.22
C GLU A 145 -0.51 17.24 14.66
N SER A 146 -1.50 16.35 14.71
CA SER A 146 -1.38 15.02 14.11
C SER A 146 -1.55 15.11 12.60
N LYS A 147 -0.64 14.48 11.84
CA LYS A 147 -0.68 14.42 10.38
C LYS A 147 -0.56 12.99 9.92
N ILE A 148 -1.10 12.68 8.73
CA ILE A 148 -0.95 11.37 8.13
C ILE A 148 0.41 11.28 7.45
N TYR A 149 1.18 10.27 7.81
CA TYR A 149 2.44 9.90 7.18
C TYR A 149 2.30 8.57 6.45
N GLN A 150 3.11 8.44 5.40
CA GLN A 150 3.28 7.23 4.61
C GLN A 150 4.74 6.80 4.69
N ALA A 151 4.97 5.53 5.05
CA ALA A 151 6.31 4.95 5.11
C ALA A 151 6.39 3.62 4.36
N LYS A 152 7.42 3.47 3.51
CA LYS A 152 7.77 2.21 2.86
C LYS A 152 9.01 1.65 3.53
N LEU A 153 8.87 0.49 4.16
CA LEU A 153 9.95 -0.16 4.92
C LEU A 153 10.18 -1.56 4.35
N TRP A 154 11.43 -1.89 4.05
CA TRP A 154 11.84 -3.26 3.78
C TRP A 154 12.52 -3.86 5.02
N LYS A 155 12.26 -5.14 5.32
CA LYS A 155 12.85 -5.86 6.47
C LYS A 155 13.18 -7.30 6.11
N ARG A 156 14.37 -7.77 6.50
CA ARG A 156 14.77 -9.18 6.45
C ARG A 156 15.51 -9.58 7.72
N GLY A 157 14.84 -10.34 8.60
CA GLY A 157 15.40 -10.69 9.90
C GLY A 157 15.69 -9.43 10.73
N LYS A 158 16.98 -9.13 10.96
CA LYS A 158 17.46 -7.92 11.65
C LYS A 158 17.77 -6.76 10.71
N GLU A 159 17.89 -7.02 9.41
CA GLU A 159 18.13 -5.99 8.41
C GLU A 159 16.83 -5.24 8.12
N HIS A 160 16.94 -3.92 7.98
CA HIS A 160 15.81 -3.05 7.70
C HIS A 160 16.27 -1.81 6.92
N GLU A 161 15.45 -1.35 6.00
CA GLU A 161 15.72 -0.17 5.19
C GLU A 161 14.45 0.66 5.03
N LEU A 162 14.55 1.95 5.34
CA LEU A 162 13.47 2.92 5.14
C LEU A 162 13.60 3.51 3.74
N LEU A 163 12.76 3.05 2.83
CA LEU A 163 12.82 3.40 1.40
C LEU A 163 12.07 4.69 1.10
N LEU A 164 11.00 4.98 1.84
CA LEU A 164 10.19 6.18 1.68
C LEU A 164 9.61 6.58 3.04
N PHE A 165 9.62 7.88 3.33
CA PHE A 165 8.91 8.46 4.47
C PHE A 165 8.48 9.88 4.11
N ARG A 166 7.16 10.10 4.00
CA ARG A 166 6.57 11.38 3.59
C ARG A 166 5.25 11.65 4.30
N LEU A 167 4.79 12.90 4.26
CA LEU A 167 3.40 13.22 4.53
C LEU A 167 2.52 12.60 3.43
N LYS A 168 1.31 12.15 3.79
CA LYS A 168 0.34 11.66 2.80
C LYS A 168 0.07 12.78 1.78
N PRO A 169 0.19 12.51 0.47
CA PRO A 169 -0.23 13.45 -0.56
C PRO A 169 -1.72 13.79 -0.41
N THR A 170 -2.08 14.99 -0.85
CA THR A 170 -3.48 15.44 -0.90
C THR A 170 -4.29 14.60 -1.89
N ASP A 171 -5.61 14.57 -1.70
CA ASP A 171 -6.47 13.79 -2.61
C ASP A 171 -6.41 14.31 -4.06
N GLN A 172 -6.12 15.61 -4.26
CA GLN A 172 -5.89 16.19 -5.60
C GLN A 172 -4.60 15.70 -6.24
N GLU A 173 -3.50 15.60 -5.47
CA GLU A 173 -2.23 15.04 -5.94
C GLU A 173 -2.36 13.55 -6.26
N ILE A 174 -3.11 12.79 -5.46
CA ILE A 174 -3.39 11.38 -5.73
C ILE A 174 -4.28 11.25 -6.98
N ALA A 175 -5.26 12.12 -7.15
CA ALA A 175 -6.16 12.09 -8.30
C ALA A 175 -5.45 12.39 -9.63
N SER A 176 -4.40 13.22 -9.61
CA SER A 176 -3.64 13.60 -10.81
C SER A 176 -2.64 12.54 -11.28
N VAL A 177 -2.36 11.52 -10.46
CA VAL A 177 -1.51 10.38 -10.86
C VAL A 177 -2.15 9.64 -12.03
N GLN A 178 -1.47 9.65 -13.18
CA GLN A 178 -1.82 8.84 -14.33
C GLN A 178 -1.27 7.42 -14.10
N VAL A 179 -2.16 6.43 -14.23
CA VAL A 179 -1.79 5.03 -14.09
C VAL A 179 -1.76 4.39 -15.47
N GLU A 180 -0.61 3.84 -15.83
CA GLU A 180 -0.48 3.02 -17.01
C GLU A 180 -1.19 1.67 -16.82
N PRO A 181 -1.78 1.11 -17.90
CA PRO A 181 -2.36 -0.22 -17.84
C PRO A 181 -1.31 -1.24 -17.37
N PRO A 182 -1.73 -2.30 -16.64
CA PRO A 182 -0.79 -3.34 -16.25
C PRO A 182 -0.19 -4.03 -17.49
N SER A 183 1.02 -4.56 -17.34
CA SER A 183 1.61 -5.42 -18.37
C SER A 183 0.70 -6.63 -18.64
N PRO A 184 0.72 -7.17 -19.87
CA PRO A 184 -0.10 -8.33 -20.20
C PRO A 184 0.13 -9.48 -19.23
N LEU A 185 -0.95 -10.15 -18.82
CA LEU A 185 -0.84 -11.34 -18.00
C LEU A 185 -0.52 -12.53 -18.88
N GLN A 186 0.60 -13.19 -18.60
CA GLN A 186 0.98 -14.45 -19.24
C GLN A 186 0.32 -15.62 -18.52
N CYS A 187 -0.24 -16.56 -19.28
CA CYS A 187 -0.55 -17.90 -18.80
C CYS A 187 0.76 -18.69 -18.74
N GLU A 188 1.13 -19.21 -17.57
CA GLU A 188 2.44 -19.86 -17.37
C GLU A 188 2.53 -21.25 -18.03
N ASP A 189 1.41 -21.82 -18.49
CA ASP A 189 1.33 -23.21 -18.97
C ASP A 189 0.54 -23.41 -20.28
N SER A 190 0.19 -22.36 -21.04
CA SER A 190 -0.58 -22.50 -22.29
C SER A 190 0.02 -21.72 -23.46
N GLU A 191 -0.12 -22.25 -24.68
CA GLU A 191 0.10 -21.51 -25.94
C GLU A 191 -0.95 -20.40 -26.14
N GLU A 192 -1.74 -20.08 -25.10
CA GLU A 192 -2.80 -19.08 -25.19
C GLU A 192 -2.23 -17.67 -25.18
N GLU A 193 -2.90 -16.81 -25.93
CA GLU A 193 -2.53 -15.43 -26.12
C GLU A 193 -2.52 -14.67 -24.79
N ALA A 194 -1.50 -13.81 -24.61
CA ALA A 194 -1.40 -12.96 -23.45
C ALA A 194 -2.63 -12.06 -23.32
N ILE A 195 -3.13 -11.90 -22.09
CA ILE A 195 -4.26 -11.02 -21.82
C ILE A 195 -3.77 -9.58 -21.83
N VAL A 196 -4.20 -8.80 -22.84
CA VAL A 196 -3.89 -7.38 -22.97
C VAL A 196 -5.02 -6.54 -22.36
N PHE A 197 -4.65 -5.37 -21.86
CA PHE A 197 -5.55 -4.43 -21.21
C PHE A 197 -5.66 -3.15 -22.03
N ALA A 198 -6.84 -2.89 -22.59
CA ALA A 198 -7.12 -1.64 -23.26
C ALA A 198 -8.05 -0.76 -22.42
N ARG A 199 -7.72 0.53 -22.35
CA ARG A 199 -8.62 1.56 -21.81
C ARG A 199 -9.74 1.81 -22.84
N ALA A 200 -10.99 1.88 -22.40
CA ALA A 200 -12.06 2.39 -23.25
C ALA A 200 -11.71 3.81 -23.75
N GLY A 201 -11.84 4.05 -25.07
CA GLY A 201 -11.48 5.32 -25.68
C GLY A 201 -12.44 6.44 -25.28
N PRO A 202 -12.07 7.73 -25.45
CA PRO A 202 -12.95 8.87 -25.19
C PRO A 202 -14.21 8.90 -26.08
N GLU A 203 -14.28 8.06 -27.11
CA GLU A 203 -15.47 7.87 -27.95
C GLU A 203 -16.57 7.04 -27.25
N ASP A 204 -16.22 6.28 -26.20
CA ASP A 204 -17.11 5.34 -25.50
C ASP A 204 -17.81 5.95 -24.27
N ASP A 205 -18.22 7.23 -24.35
CA ASP A 205 -19.04 7.98 -23.38
C ASP A 205 -18.26 8.68 -22.22
N PRO A 206 -18.25 10.04 -22.17
CA PRO A 206 -17.45 10.84 -21.23
C PRO A 206 -17.93 10.79 -19.76
N GLY A 207 -19.05 10.11 -19.48
CA GLY A 207 -19.56 9.89 -18.12
C GLY A 207 -19.17 8.55 -17.48
N VAL A 208 -18.49 7.67 -18.23
CA VAL A 208 -18.26 6.28 -17.79
C VAL A 208 -17.00 6.19 -16.93
N PRO A 209 -17.05 5.52 -15.77
CA PRO A 209 -15.87 5.25 -14.94
C PRO A 209 -14.76 4.54 -15.74
N PHE A 210 -13.51 4.57 -15.26
CA PHE A 210 -12.38 3.89 -15.90
C PHE A 210 -12.67 2.39 -16.11
N VAL A 211 -13.10 2.02 -17.33
CA VAL A 211 -13.32 0.62 -17.71
C VAL A 211 -12.15 0.14 -18.55
N PHE A 212 -11.49 -0.91 -18.08
CA PHE A 212 -10.51 -1.65 -18.85
C PHE A 212 -11.15 -2.92 -19.39
N ARG A 213 -10.88 -3.24 -20.66
CA ARG A 213 -11.38 -4.45 -21.30
C ARG A 213 -10.23 -5.44 -21.49
N ARG A 214 -10.53 -6.72 -21.27
CA ARG A 214 -9.71 -7.84 -21.75
C ARG A 214 -9.76 -7.82 -23.27
N THR A 215 -8.60 -7.77 -23.91
CA THR A 215 -8.45 -7.98 -25.35
C THR A 215 -7.59 -9.22 -25.59
N GLY A 216 -7.95 -10.04 -26.58
CA GLY A 216 -7.04 -11.04 -27.16
C GLY A 216 -5.86 -10.37 -27.88
N ALA A 217 -4.90 -11.14 -28.39
CA ALA A 217 -3.69 -10.58 -29.01
C ALA A 217 -4.03 -9.50 -30.05
N ASP A 218 -3.52 -8.28 -29.85
CA ASP A 218 -3.55 -7.23 -30.87
C ASP A 218 -2.22 -7.27 -31.64
N PRO A 219 -2.19 -7.55 -32.95
CA PRO A 219 -0.95 -7.81 -33.70
C PRO A 219 -0.11 -6.56 -34.04
N GLY A 220 -0.35 -5.42 -33.39
CA GLY A 220 0.07 -4.12 -33.91
C GLY A 220 1.10 -3.32 -33.11
N VAL A 221 1.40 -3.65 -31.85
CA VAL A 221 2.18 -2.76 -30.99
C VAL A 221 3.44 -3.46 -30.46
N PRO A 222 4.66 -2.99 -30.81
CA PRO A 222 5.89 -3.62 -30.35
C PRO A 222 5.98 -3.55 -28.83
N PHE A 223 6.24 -4.72 -28.22
CA PHE A 223 6.44 -4.87 -26.78
C PHE A 223 7.80 -4.29 -26.36
N PHE A 224 7.76 -3.31 -25.46
CA PHE A 224 8.96 -2.86 -24.74
C PHE A 224 9.03 -3.60 -23.41
N SER A 225 9.94 -4.56 -23.31
CA SER A 225 10.31 -5.13 -22.02
C SER A 225 11.36 -4.23 -21.36
N TYR A 226 11.07 -3.74 -20.16
CA TYR A 226 12.05 -3.08 -19.31
C TYR A 226 12.61 -4.13 -18.34
N PRO A 227 13.92 -4.44 -18.37
CA PRO A 227 14.50 -5.28 -17.35
C PRO A 227 14.45 -4.54 -16.01
N ILE A 228 13.98 -5.23 -14.97
CA ILE A 228 14.10 -4.79 -13.59
C ILE A 228 15.60 -4.68 -13.29
N GLY A 229 16.15 -3.47 -13.39
CA GLY A 229 17.59 -3.23 -13.29
C GLY A 229 18.15 -2.10 -14.17
N GLY A 230 17.32 -1.30 -14.86
CA GLY A 230 17.80 -0.08 -15.53
C GLY A 230 18.64 -0.31 -16.79
N GLY A 231 18.45 -1.44 -17.47
CA GLY A 231 19.05 -1.71 -18.78
C GLY A 231 18.23 -1.12 -19.93
N VAL A 232 18.91 -0.83 -21.05
CA VAL A 232 18.32 -0.29 -22.29
C VAL A 232 17.26 -1.25 -22.86
N PRO A 233 16.08 -0.76 -23.27
CA PRO A 233 15.01 -1.61 -23.80
C PRO A 233 15.47 -2.35 -25.06
N THR A 234 15.16 -3.66 -25.13
CA THR A 234 15.42 -4.49 -26.31
C THR A 234 14.11 -4.74 -27.04
N VAL A 235 14.11 -4.48 -28.35
CA VAL A 235 12.98 -4.77 -29.25
C VAL A 235 13.01 -6.26 -29.58
N LEU A 236 11.95 -6.98 -29.25
CA LEU A 236 11.73 -8.35 -29.73
C LEU A 236 10.68 -8.30 -30.84
N TYR A 237 11.06 -8.81 -32.02
CA TYR A 237 10.18 -9.02 -33.16
C TYR A 237 9.49 -10.37 -33.05
#